data_AF-A0A3A8RUN1-F1
#
_entry.id   AF-A0A3A8RUN1-F1
#
_cell.length_a   1.000
_cell.length_b   1.000
_cell.length_c   1.000
_cell.angle_alpha   90.00
_cell.angle_beta   90.00
_cell.angle_gamma   90.00
#
_symmetry.space_group_name_H-M   'P 1'
#
loop_
_entity.id
_entity.type
_entity.pdbx_description
1 polymer ?
#
loop_
_entity_poly.entity_id
_entity_poly.type
_entity_poly.pdbx_seq_one_letter_code
_entity_poly.pdbx_strand_id
1 'polypeptide(L)'
;MNKYLHTENGVHMVAALTPKIPGANASGGLPAGRYAVRFRADAVPGYKVAWLLWPDSEVWPRDGEIDFPEGDLNGTISGFMHRQNGTSGGDQDAASSSARFTSWHTAIIEWSPGRCRFILDGTVILDKTSRVPNTSMHWVIQTETDLSGTPPSNSAAGNVQIDWVAVWVPK
;
A
#
# COMPACT_ATOMS: atom_id res chain seq x y z
N MET A 1 -1.48 -6.49 -15.42
CA MET A 1 -1.97 -7.52 -14.48
C MET A 1 -3.39 -7.18 -14.01
N ASN A 2 -4.22 -8.19 -13.73
CA ASN A 2 -5.60 -8.02 -13.26
C ASN A 2 -5.85 -8.89 -12.01
N LYS A 3 -6.35 -8.30 -10.92
CA LYS A 3 -6.87 -9.02 -9.75
C LYS A 3 -8.39 -8.97 -9.80
N TYR A 4 -9.04 -10.13 -9.87
CA TYR A 4 -10.50 -10.22 -9.88
C TYR A 4 -11.01 -10.50 -8.47
N LEU A 5 -11.61 -9.47 -7.86
CA LEU A 5 -12.27 -9.54 -6.56
C LEU A 5 -13.66 -10.12 -6.77
N HIS A 6 -13.99 -11.16 -6.00
CA HIS A 6 -15.28 -11.84 -6.05
C HIS A 6 -15.43 -12.76 -4.84
N THR A 7 -16.64 -13.27 -4.66
CA THR A 7 -16.89 -14.41 -3.78
C THR A 7 -16.84 -15.71 -4.58
N GLU A 8 -16.10 -16.70 -4.09
CA GLU A 8 -16.07 -18.06 -4.62
C GLU A 8 -16.40 -19.04 -3.50
N ASN A 9 -17.45 -19.87 -3.69
CA ASN A 9 -17.89 -20.86 -2.70
C ASN A 9 -18.15 -20.28 -1.29
N GLY A 10 -18.65 -19.05 -1.23
CA GLY A 10 -18.90 -18.34 0.04
C GLY A 10 -17.66 -17.71 0.69
N VAL A 11 -16.50 -17.74 0.02
CA VAL A 11 -15.26 -17.12 0.47
C VAL A 11 -15.01 -15.85 -0.33
N HIS A 12 -14.81 -14.72 0.35
CA HIS A 12 -14.41 -13.47 -0.28
C HIS A 12 -12.93 -13.52 -0.65
N MET A 13 -12.64 -13.55 -1.95
CA MET A 13 -11.28 -13.76 -2.44
C MET A 13 -10.47 -12.46 -2.36
N VAL A 14 -9.26 -12.57 -1.84
CA VAL A 14 -8.31 -11.47 -1.63
C VAL A 14 -6.96 -11.83 -2.25
N ALA A 15 -6.08 -10.85 -2.47
CA ALA A 15 -4.78 -11.11 -3.08
C ALA A 15 -3.70 -10.12 -2.63
N ALA A 16 -2.61 -10.67 -2.08
CA ALA A 16 -1.38 -9.96 -1.78
C ALA A 16 -0.26 -10.44 -2.72
N LEU A 17 0.35 -9.50 -3.44
CA LEU A 17 1.44 -9.79 -4.36
C LEU A 17 2.74 -9.22 -3.82
N THR A 18 3.81 -10.00 -3.88
CA THR A 18 5.17 -9.57 -3.51
C THR A 18 6.06 -9.59 -4.75
N PRO A 19 6.42 -8.42 -5.33
CA PRO A 19 7.33 -8.36 -6.46
C PRO A 19 8.69 -8.94 -6.10
N LYS A 20 9.29 -9.73 -7.02
CA LYS A 20 10.69 -10.16 -6.87
C LYS A 20 11.60 -9.01 -7.28
N ILE A 21 12.35 -8.46 -6.34
CA ILE A 21 13.20 -7.28 -6.55
C ILE A 21 14.68 -7.70 -6.53
N PRO A 22 15.44 -7.47 -7.62
CA PRO A 22 16.88 -7.73 -7.62
C PRO A 22 17.61 -6.93 -6.54
N GLY A 23 18.49 -7.61 -5.79
CA GLY A 23 19.25 -6.99 -4.69
C GLY A 23 18.50 -6.91 -3.35
N ALA A 24 17.25 -7.37 -3.29
CA ALA A 24 16.53 -7.52 -2.04
C ALA A 24 17.07 -8.68 -1.18
N ASN A 25 16.82 -8.63 0.12
CA ASN A 25 17.19 -9.69 1.06
C ASN A 25 16.28 -10.94 0.92
N ALA A 26 16.44 -11.92 1.81
CA ALA A 26 15.68 -13.17 1.78
C ALA A 26 14.15 -12.99 1.94
N SER A 27 13.72 -11.92 2.62
CA SER A 27 12.32 -11.55 2.78
C SER A 27 11.79 -10.72 1.60
N GLY A 28 12.64 -10.38 0.63
CA GLY A 28 12.29 -9.52 -0.50
C GLY A 28 12.36 -8.02 -0.18
N GLY A 29 12.95 -7.66 0.96
CA GLY A 29 13.04 -6.26 1.39
C GLY A 29 14.33 -5.54 1.00
N LEU A 30 14.21 -4.22 0.98
CA LEU A 30 15.28 -3.25 0.69
C LEU A 30 15.41 -2.26 1.86
N PRO A 31 16.59 -1.66 2.10
CA PRO A 31 16.79 -0.67 3.16
C PRO A 31 16.29 0.74 2.79
N ALA A 32 16.03 0.99 1.51
CA ALA A 32 15.52 2.23 0.95
C ALA A 32 15.04 1.97 -0.49
N GLY A 33 14.16 2.82 -1.02
CA GLY A 33 13.72 2.71 -2.40
C GLY A 33 12.71 3.76 -2.84
N ARG A 34 12.57 3.88 -4.15
CA ARG A 34 11.42 4.50 -4.81
C ARG A 34 10.57 3.38 -5.40
N TYR A 35 9.30 3.29 -4.98
CA TYR A 35 8.34 2.27 -5.41
C TYR A 35 7.21 2.98 -6.13
N ALA A 36 6.97 2.62 -7.39
CA ALA A 36 5.93 3.22 -8.20
C ALA A 36 5.00 2.16 -8.77
N VAL A 37 3.71 2.49 -8.82
CA VAL A 37 2.67 1.63 -9.38
C VAL A 37 1.68 2.46 -10.17
N ARG A 38 1.34 1.98 -11.37
CA ARG A 38 0.27 2.51 -12.21
C ARG A 38 -0.93 1.58 -12.14
N PHE A 39 -2.06 2.09 -11.67
CA PHE A 39 -3.22 1.25 -11.37
C PHE A 39 -4.54 1.99 -11.54
N ARG A 40 -5.63 1.21 -11.60
CA ARG A 40 -7.01 1.63 -11.35
C ARG A 40 -7.78 0.46 -10.74
N ALA A 41 -8.93 0.72 -10.16
CA ALA A 41 -9.84 -0.33 -9.72
C ALA A 41 -11.30 0.03 -9.98
N ASP A 42 -12.14 -0.98 -10.15
CA ASP A 42 -13.58 -0.82 -10.05
C ASP A 42 -13.94 -0.40 -8.61
N ALA A 43 -15.04 0.35 -8.45
CA ALA A 43 -15.57 0.64 -7.12
C ALA A 43 -16.27 -0.62 -6.58
N VAL A 44 -15.64 -1.30 -5.62
CA VAL A 44 -16.17 -2.54 -5.02
C VAL A 44 -16.35 -2.34 -3.51
N PRO A 45 -17.56 -1.98 -3.04
CA PRO A 45 -17.85 -1.86 -1.62
C PRO A 45 -17.53 -3.15 -0.86
N GLY A 46 -16.99 -3.05 0.36
CA GLY A 46 -16.52 -4.21 1.12
C GLY A 46 -15.04 -4.54 0.88
N TYR A 47 -14.37 -3.91 -0.10
CA TYR A 47 -12.98 -4.17 -0.42
C TYR A 47 -12.12 -2.91 -0.35
N LYS A 48 -10.86 -3.08 0.01
CA LYS A 48 -9.85 -2.01 0.09
C LYS A 48 -8.53 -2.40 -0.56
N VAL A 49 -7.68 -1.41 -0.77
CA VAL A 49 -6.23 -1.61 -0.94
C VAL A 49 -5.51 -1.12 0.29
N ALA A 50 -4.44 -1.81 0.66
CA ALA A 50 -3.43 -1.39 1.64
C ALA A 50 -2.07 -1.80 1.07
N TRP A 51 -1.56 -1.03 0.09
CA TRP A 51 -0.30 -1.39 -0.57
C TRP A 51 0.84 -0.81 0.22
N LEU A 52 1.71 -1.68 0.73
CA LEU A 52 2.50 -1.35 1.89
C LEU A 52 3.95 -1.80 1.78
N LEU A 53 4.84 -1.05 2.41
CA LEU A 53 6.17 -1.52 2.79
C LEU A 53 6.08 -2.05 4.22
N TRP A 54 6.23 -3.36 4.38
CA TRP A 54 6.19 -4.06 5.66
C TRP A 54 7.60 -4.28 6.21
N PRO A 55 7.86 -4.07 7.52
CA PRO A 55 9.17 -4.31 8.10
C PRO A 55 9.55 -5.79 8.09
N ASP A 56 10.71 -6.12 7.52
CA ASP A 56 11.23 -7.50 7.48
C ASP A 56 11.52 -8.09 8.85
N SER A 57 11.59 -7.25 9.89
CA SER A 57 11.77 -7.68 11.27
C SER A 57 10.52 -8.30 11.87
N GLU A 58 9.35 -8.11 11.24
CA GLU A 58 8.04 -8.54 11.74
C GLU A 58 7.66 -7.93 13.12
N VAL A 59 8.33 -6.86 13.54
CA VAL A 59 8.05 -6.19 14.83
C VAL A 59 7.26 -4.91 14.62
N TRP A 60 5.95 -5.07 14.48
CA TRP A 60 5.00 -3.97 14.40
C TRP A 60 4.33 -3.71 15.77
N PRO A 61 4.06 -2.45 16.17
CA PRO A 61 4.26 -1.19 15.43
C PRO A 61 5.66 -0.57 15.60
N ARG A 62 6.59 -1.24 16.28
CA ARG A 62 7.90 -0.68 16.62
C ARG A 62 8.69 -0.25 15.37
N ASP A 63 8.74 -1.09 14.34
CA ASP A 63 9.58 -0.84 13.16
C ASP A 63 8.82 -0.12 12.04
N GLY A 64 7.59 0.31 12.32
CA GLY A 64 6.74 1.07 11.41
C GLY A 64 6.22 0.26 10.21
N GLU A 65 5.56 0.97 9.30
CA GLU A 65 4.90 0.46 8.09
C GLU A 65 4.57 1.67 7.20
N ILE A 66 4.55 1.48 5.88
CA ILE A 66 4.31 2.57 4.94
C ILE A 66 3.27 2.14 3.89
N ASP A 67 2.05 2.63 4.04
CA ASP A 67 0.87 2.29 3.23
C ASP A 67 0.60 3.39 2.20
N PHE A 68 0.86 3.12 0.93
CA PHE A 68 0.44 4.00 -0.14
C PHE A 68 0.43 3.29 -1.51
N PRO A 69 -0.70 3.29 -2.23
CA PRO A 69 -2.02 3.81 -1.86
C PRO A 69 -2.76 2.93 -0.84
N GLU A 70 -3.54 3.56 0.05
CA GLU A 70 -4.48 2.89 0.94
C GLU A 70 -5.89 3.52 0.84
N GLY A 71 -6.93 2.68 0.93
CA GLY A 71 -8.31 3.10 1.06
C GLY A 71 -9.32 2.10 0.51
N ASP A 72 -10.57 2.28 0.90
CA ASP A 72 -11.69 1.51 0.38
C ASP A 72 -11.88 1.78 -1.11
N LEU A 73 -12.18 0.75 -1.90
CA LEU A 73 -12.24 0.86 -3.37
C LEU A 73 -13.40 1.74 -3.86
N ASN A 74 -14.45 1.94 -3.04
CA ASN A 74 -15.53 2.89 -3.28
C ASN A 74 -15.27 4.29 -2.67
N GLY A 75 -14.10 4.50 -2.06
CA GLY A 75 -13.68 5.74 -1.42
C GLY A 75 -12.64 6.52 -2.23
N THR A 76 -11.76 7.20 -1.50
CA THR A 76 -10.65 8.01 -2.04
C THR A 76 -9.30 7.44 -1.64
N ILE A 77 -8.27 7.77 -2.42
CA ILE A 77 -6.90 7.35 -2.17
C ILE A 77 -6.31 8.18 -1.02
N SER A 78 -5.81 7.48 -0.01
CA SER A 78 -5.03 8.01 1.11
C SER A 78 -3.67 7.32 1.18
N GLY A 79 -2.83 7.74 2.13
CA GLY A 79 -1.62 7.02 2.50
C GLY A 79 -1.26 7.27 3.95
N PHE A 80 -0.59 6.30 4.58
CA PHE A 80 -0.25 6.31 5.99
C PHE A 80 1.21 5.88 6.17
N MET A 81 1.93 6.60 7.03
CA MET A 81 3.26 6.21 7.47
C MET A 81 3.20 5.96 8.97
N HIS A 82 3.12 4.68 9.36
CA HIS A 82 3.25 4.26 10.75
C HIS A 82 4.69 4.49 11.20
N ARG A 83 4.85 5.24 12.29
CA ARG A 83 6.14 5.81 12.68
C ARG A 83 7.08 4.75 13.26
N GLN A 84 8.37 4.93 13.01
CA GLN A 84 9.43 4.24 13.76
C GLN A 84 9.26 4.46 15.27
N ASN A 85 9.50 3.41 16.04
CA ASN A 85 9.24 3.30 17.48
C ASN A 85 7.76 3.56 17.83
N GLY A 86 6.84 3.22 16.92
CA GLY A 86 5.40 3.28 17.17
C GLY A 86 5.02 2.39 18.35
N THR A 87 4.06 2.85 19.15
CA THR A 87 3.51 2.11 20.30
C THR A 87 2.07 1.65 20.08
N SER A 88 1.44 2.10 19.01
CA SER A 88 0.11 1.68 18.56
C SER A 88 -0.03 1.92 17.05
N GLY A 89 -1.00 1.28 16.41
CA GLY A 89 -1.30 1.53 15.00
C GLY A 89 -1.72 2.97 14.69
N GLY A 90 -2.26 3.70 15.68
CA GLY A 90 -2.64 5.11 15.50
C GLY A 90 -1.46 6.09 15.49
N ASP A 91 -0.24 5.64 15.80
CA ASP A 91 0.96 6.49 15.79
C ASP A 91 1.52 6.63 14.37
N GLN A 92 0.85 7.47 13.57
CA GLN A 92 1.10 7.59 12.15
C GLN A 92 1.02 9.04 11.65
N ASP A 93 1.66 9.29 10.51
CA ASP A 93 1.38 10.45 9.67
C ASP A 93 0.44 10.02 8.54
N ALA A 94 -0.60 10.83 8.27
CA ALA A 94 -1.59 10.54 7.26
C ALA A 94 -1.54 11.56 6.12
N ALA A 95 -1.87 11.09 4.92
CA ALA A 95 -2.08 11.87 3.71
C ALA A 95 -3.43 11.50 3.11
N SER A 96 -4.15 12.49 2.61
CA SER A 96 -5.44 12.25 1.95
C SER A 96 -5.46 12.98 0.61
N SER A 97 -6.20 12.41 -0.34
CA SER A 97 -6.51 13.04 -1.62
C SER A 97 -8.01 12.95 -1.90
N SER A 98 -8.49 13.69 -2.91
CA SER A 98 -9.85 13.53 -3.43
C SER A 98 -9.93 12.55 -4.61
N ALA A 99 -8.80 11.92 -4.98
CA ALA A 99 -8.73 11.00 -6.11
C ALA A 99 -9.46 9.69 -5.78
N ARG A 100 -10.23 9.18 -6.74
CA ARG A 100 -10.94 7.89 -6.61
C ARG A 100 -10.18 6.80 -7.35
N PHE A 101 -10.26 5.58 -6.85
CA PHE A 101 -9.64 4.40 -7.49
C PHE A 101 -10.10 4.12 -8.93
N THR A 102 -11.26 4.63 -9.34
CA THR A 102 -11.89 4.37 -10.64
C THR A 102 -11.22 5.03 -11.84
N SER A 103 -10.26 5.94 -11.60
CA SER A 103 -9.39 6.49 -12.65
C SER A 103 -8.01 5.87 -12.59
N TRP A 104 -7.27 5.94 -13.69
CA TRP A 104 -5.89 5.50 -13.68
C TRP A 104 -5.01 6.49 -12.91
N HIS A 105 -4.32 6.00 -11.87
CA HIS A 105 -3.42 6.75 -11.00
C HIS A 105 -2.00 6.18 -10.99
N THR A 106 -1.01 7.05 -10.80
CA THR A 106 0.36 6.65 -10.48
C THR A 106 0.65 7.04 -9.03
N ALA A 107 0.78 6.04 -8.16
CA ALA A 107 1.17 6.24 -6.77
C ALA A 107 2.63 5.85 -6.60
N ILE A 108 3.36 6.67 -5.85
CA ILE A 108 4.79 6.51 -5.63
C ILE A 108 5.12 6.73 -4.15
N ILE A 109 5.82 5.77 -3.57
CA ILE A 109 6.52 5.91 -2.30
C ILE A 109 7.99 6.21 -2.62
N GLU A 110 8.53 7.28 -2.04
CA GLU A 110 9.98 7.45 -1.93
C GLU A 110 10.37 7.38 -0.47
N TRP A 111 11.21 6.41 -0.14
CA TRP A 111 11.57 6.14 1.23
C TRP A 111 13.05 5.84 1.38
N SER A 112 13.63 6.44 2.40
CA SER A 112 14.94 6.11 2.96
C SER A 112 14.92 6.41 4.45
N PRO A 113 15.84 5.87 5.26
CA PRO A 113 16.02 6.32 6.63
C PRO A 113 16.12 7.85 6.69
N GLY A 114 15.19 8.49 7.40
CA GLY A 114 15.12 9.94 7.56
C GLY A 114 14.24 10.71 6.56
N ARG A 115 13.63 10.07 5.55
CA ARG A 115 12.61 10.71 4.70
C ARG A 115 11.63 9.72 4.08
N CYS A 116 10.34 10.03 4.15
CA CYS A 116 9.27 9.35 3.42
C CYS A 116 8.44 10.38 2.65
N ARG A 117 8.18 10.12 1.37
CA ARG A 117 7.27 10.91 0.54
C ARG A 117 6.24 10.05 -0.14
N PHE A 118 5.01 10.56 -0.22
CA PHE A 118 3.96 10.03 -1.08
C PHE A 118 3.70 10.99 -2.22
N ILE A 119 3.68 10.45 -3.44
CA ILE A 119 3.43 11.22 -4.66
C ILE A 119 2.28 10.55 -5.42
N LEU A 120 1.20 11.28 -5.61
CA LEU A 120 0.05 10.86 -6.41
C LEU A 120 -0.01 11.69 -7.69
N ASP A 121 0.07 11.04 -8.85
CA ASP A 121 0.01 11.69 -10.17
C ASP A 121 0.97 12.89 -10.32
N GLY A 122 2.18 12.75 -9.77
CA GLY A 122 3.22 13.78 -9.81
C GLY A 122 3.12 14.85 -8.70
N THR A 123 2.08 14.82 -7.87
CA THR A 123 1.90 15.74 -6.74
C THR A 123 2.35 15.10 -5.44
N VAL A 124 3.27 15.74 -4.71
CA VAL A 124 3.65 15.30 -3.35
C VAL A 124 2.50 15.58 -2.39
N ILE A 125 1.96 14.54 -1.77
CA ILE A 125 0.86 14.64 -0.79
C ILE A 125 1.32 14.36 0.65
N LEU A 126 2.53 13.82 0.82
CA LEU A 126 3.19 13.64 2.11
C LEU A 126 4.70 13.82 1.93
N ASP A 127 5.33 14.49 2.88
CA ASP A 127 6.79 14.61 2.99
C ASP A 127 7.16 14.71 4.48
N LYS A 128 7.75 13.64 5.02
CA LYS A 128 8.03 13.50 6.46
C LYS A 128 9.47 13.08 6.67
N THR A 129 10.09 13.64 7.71
CA THR A 129 11.47 13.35 8.11
C THR A 129 11.59 12.87 9.55
N SER A 130 10.55 13.04 10.36
CA SER A 130 10.52 12.62 11.77
C SER A 130 10.04 11.19 11.89
N ARG A 131 10.76 10.37 12.68
CA ARG A 131 10.40 8.98 13.01
C ARG A 131 9.99 8.16 11.78
N VAL A 132 10.68 8.37 10.66
CA VAL A 132 10.51 7.57 9.45
C VAL A 132 11.05 6.15 9.74
N PRO A 133 10.34 5.09 9.35
CA PRO A 133 10.85 3.72 9.45
C PRO A 133 12.25 3.58 8.86
N ASN A 134 13.12 2.82 9.54
CA ASN A 134 14.55 2.80 9.22
C ASN A 134 15.18 1.40 9.14
N THR A 135 14.37 0.35 9.18
CA THR A 135 14.76 -1.05 8.95
C THR A 135 14.44 -1.46 7.51
N SER A 136 14.93 -2.62 7.05
CA SER A 136 14.57 -3.12 5.72
C SER A 136 13.08 -3.45 5.65
N MET A 137 12.46 -3.13 4.52
CA MET A 137 11.05 -3.37 4.26
C MET A 137 10.83 -4.02 2.90
N HIS A 138 9.86 -4.94 2.81
CA HIS A 138 9.43 -5.56 1.57
C HIS A 138 8.09 -5.01 1.11
N TRP A 139 7.90 -4.95 -0.22
CA TRP A 139 6.71 -4.35 -0.81
C TRP A 139 5.61 -5.39 -1.02
N VAL A 140 4.44 -5.13 -0.42
CA VAL A 140 3.24 -5.96 -0.51
C VAL A 140 2.14 -5.17 -1.19
N ILE A 141 1.69 -5.64 -2.35
CA ILE A 141 0.57 -5.07 -3.08
C ILE A 141 -0.68 -5.82 -2.62
N GLN A 142 -1.20 -5.48 -1.44
CA GLN A 142 -2.33 -6.15 -0.79
C GLN A 142 -3.69 -5.56 -1.18
N THR A 143 -4.60 -6.42 -1.62
CA THR A 143 -6.00 -6.10 -1.88
C THR A 143 -6.85 -7.07 -1.09
N GLU A 144 -7.70 -6.56 -0.21
CA GLU A 144 -8.41 -7.33 0.81
C GLU A 144 -9.81 -6.79 1.08
N THR A 145 -10.55 -7.43 1.98
CA THR A 145 -11.82 -6.89 2.48
C THR A 145 -11.58 -5.68 3.38
N ASP A 146 -12.49 -4.72 3.38
CA ASP A 146 -12.39 -3.52 4.21
C ASP A 146 -12.49 -3.82 5.71
N LEU A 147 -12.19 -2.80 6.52
CA LEU A 147 -12.15 -2.90 7.98
C LEU A 147 -13.43 -2.41 8.66
N SER A 148 -14.55 -2.28 7.92
CA SER A 148 -15.83 -1.80 8.46
C SER A 148 -16.48 -2.76 9.47
N GLY A 149 -15.97 -4.00 9.57
CA GLY A 149 -16.55 -5.08 10.38
C GLY A 149 -17.75 -5.76 9.73
N THR A 150 -18.15 -5.32 8.53
CA THR A 150 -19.20 -5.96 7.73
C THR A 150 -18.54 -6.63 6.51
N PRO A 151 -18.66 -7.95 6.32
CA PRO A 151 -18.15 -8.61 5.13
C PRO A 151 -18.76 -8.02 3.84
N PRO A 152 -18.04 -8.05 2.71
CA PRO A 152 -18.61 -7.71 1.42
C PRO A 152 -19.88 -8.51 1.13
N SER A 153 -20.78 -7.95 0.30
CA SER A 153 -21.85 -8.74 -0.29
C SER A 153 -21.27 -9.89 -1.13
N ASN A 154 -21.95 -11.04 -1.16
CA ASN A 154 -21.59 -12.14 -2.08
C ASN A 154 -21.69 -11.76 -3.57
N SER A 155 -22.40 -10.68 -3.88
CA SER A 155 -22.46 -10.10 -5.23
C SER A 155 -21.40 -9.01 -5.49
N ALA A 156 -20.62 -8.62 -4.49
CA ALA A 156 -19.55 -7.64 -4.67
C ALA A 156 -18.44 -8.28 -5.51
N ALA A 157 -18.21 -7.71 -6.69
CA ALA A 157 -17.17 -8.16 -7.60
C ALA A 157 -16.65 -7.01 -8.44
N GLY A 158 -15.40 -7.12 -8.87
CA GLY A 158 -14.75 -6.12 -9.71
C GLY A 158 -13.26 -6.37 -9.84
N ASN A 159 -12.58 -5.48 -10.53
CA ASN A 159 -11.19 -5.65 -10.90
C ASN A 159 -10.31 -4.59 -10.27
N VAL A 160 -9.13 -5.02 -9.81
CA VAL A 160 -7.99 -4.12 -9.58
C VAL A 160 -6.98 -4.37 -10.68
N GLN A 161 -6.71 -3.35 -11.48
CA GLN A 161 -5.87 -3.41 -12.66
C GLN A 161 -4.57 -2.67 -12.39
N ILE A 162 -3.45 -3.36 -12.62
CA ILE A 162 -2.10 -2.81 -12.50
C ILE A 162 -1.48 -2.87 -13.89
N ASP A 163 -1.13 -1.71 -14.43
CA ASP A 163 -0.44 -1.63 -15.71
C ASP A 163 1.03 -2.03 -15.54
N TRP A 164 1.72 -1.34 -14.63
CA TRP A 164 3.11 -1.62 -14.30
C TRP A 164 3.43 -1.30 -12.84
N VAL A 165 4.53 -1.90 -12.37
CA VAL A 165 5.22 -1.56 -11.14
C VAL A 165 6.69 -1.33 -11.45
N ALA A 166 7.34 -0.44 -10.70
CA ALA A 166 8.76 -0.16 -10.85
C ALA A 166 9.40 0.18 -9.50
N VAL A 167 10.63 -0.28 -9.30
CA VAL A 167 11.40 -0.05 -8.08
C VAL A 167 12.79 0.45 -8.46
N TRP A 168 13.24 1.51 -7.79
CA TRP A 168 14.60 2.04 -7.91
C TRP A 168 15.25 2.08 -6.53
N VAL A 169 16.49 1.58 -6.45
CA VAL A 169 17.29 1.61 -5.23
C VAL A 169 18.33 2.73 -5.36
N PRO A 170 18.46 3.63 -4.36
CA PRO A 170 19.53 4.62 -4.33
C PRO A 170 20.90 3.93 -4.40
N LYS A 171 21.85 4.54 -5.12
CA LYS A 171 23.25 4.10 -5.12
C LYS A 171 23.99 4.62 -3.90
#